data_AF-A0A2E0QF49-F1
#
_entry.id   AF-A0A2E0QF49-F1
#
_cell.length_a   1.000
_cell.length_b   1.000
_cell.length_c   1.000
_cell.angle_alpha   90.00
_cell.angle_beta   90.00
_cell.angle_gamma   90.00
#
_symmetry.space_group_name_H-M   'P 1'
#
loop_
_entity.id
_entity.type
_entity.pdbx_description
1 polymer ?
#
loop_
_entity_poly.entity_id
_entity_poly.type
_entity_poly.pdbx_seq_one_letter_code
_entity_poly.pdbx_strand_id
1 'polypeptide(L)'
;MLRRHVSEEVARARAEVAQEERGGWMSAIRTPKTVYRFVVIGTLLSLGGGFVLRLANVFFHYDLHAHEHEIGMVFAAGSFFLAIGAFAVPLVVERLGEVATIVWTRFAAVPFILLIGYAPELASPETVVSLAGLAWVLRTTLFNMSGPAFEAFSMGQLHPTERATYIGISHLFGSAMAAVGGYLGAVLMSNGDFRTPFVVMAVLYAVSTALFMRWFEGTPGLSDPSSLQESVL
;
A
#
# COMPACT_ATOMS: atom_id res chain seq x y z
N MET A 1 -0.39 -52.17 11.27
CA MET A 1 -1.53 -51.26 11.54
C MET A 1 -1.22 -49.80 11.21
N LEU A 2 -0.07 -49.23 11.60
CA LEU A 2 0.29 -47.83 11.29
C LEU A 2 0.31 -47.44 9.79
N ARG A 3 0.79 -48.31 8.88
CA ARG A 3 0.80 -48.00 7.42
C ARG A 3 -0.59 -47.81 6.80
N ARG A 4 -1.63 -48.40 7.40
CA ARG A 4 -2.99 -48.36 6.87
C ARG A 4 -3.70 -47.06 7.25
N HIS A 5 -3.48 -46.57 8.47
CA HIS A 5 -3.95 -45.25 8.92
C HIS A 5 -3.33 -44.10 8.13
N VAL A 6 -2.01 -44.11 7.91
CA VAL A 6 -1.35 -43.09 7.09
C VAL A 6 -1.90 -43.10 5.65
N SER A 7 -2.25 -44.27 5.10
CA SER A 7 -2.84 -44.34 3.76
C SER A 7 -4.25 -43.77 3.69
N GLU A 8 -5.03 -43.89 4.76
CA GLU A 8 -6.40 -43.38 4.85
C GLU A 8 -6.42 -41.87 5.10
N GLU A 9 -5.51 -41.35 5.93
CA GLU A 9 -5.31 -39.91 6.12
C GLU A 9 -4.83 -39.24 4.82
N VAL A 10 -3.86 -39.85 4.14
CA VAL A 10 -3.37 -39.33 2.84
C VAL A 10 -4.47 -39.39 1.77
N ALA A 11 -5.33 -40.41 1.79
CA ALA A 11 -6.47 -40.50 0.88
C ALA A 11 -7.54 -39.45 1.20
N ARG A 12 -7.81 -39.16 2.49
CA ARG A 12 -8.73 -38.09 2.90
C ARG A 12 -8.21 -36.71 2.55
N ALA A 13 -6.93 -36.43 2.84
CA ALA A 13 -6.30 -35.17 2.46
C ALA A 13 -6.32 -34.96 0.94
N ARG A 14 -6.07 -36.01 0.15
CA ARG A 14 -6.20 -35.96 -1.32
C ARG A 14 -7.65 -35.74 -1.78
N ALA A 15 -8.63 -36.30 -1.08
CA ALA A 15 -10.04 -36.13 -1.39
C ALA A 15 -10.55 -34.72 -1.04
N GLU A 16 -10.07 -34.13 0.06
CA GLU A 16 -10.35 -32.74 0.46
C GLU A 16 -9.76 -31.75 -0.56
N VAL A 17 -8.49 -31.95 -0.95
CA VAL A 17 -7.84 -31.15 -2.01
C VAL A 17 -8.57 -31.30 -3.35
N ALA A 18 -8.98 -32.52 -3.72
CA ALA A 18 -9.76 -32.74 -4.95
C ALA A 18 -11.19 -32.15 -4.89
N GLN A 19 -11.76 -31.97 -3.70
CA GLN A 19 -13.03 -31.26 -3.49
C GLN A 19 -12.84 -29.74 -3.60
N GLU A 20 -11.73 -29.19 -3.10
CA GLU A 20 -11.35 -27.79 -3.33
C GLU A 20 -11.10 -27.51 -4.82
N GLU A 21 -10.42 -28.41 -5.54
CA GLU A 21 -10.18 -28.28 -6.99
C GLU A 21 -11.45 -28.37 -7.84
N ARG A 22 -12.51 -29.03 -7.35
CA ARG A 22 -13.81 -29.14 -8.04
C ARG A 22 -14.60 -27.84 -8.06
N GLY A 23 -14.30 -26.92 -7.14
CA GLY A 23 -14.72 -25.53 -7.25
C GLY A 23 -13.70 -24.78 -8.09
N GLY A 24 -14.01 -24.47 -9.36
CA GLY A 24 -13.09 -23.68 -10.19
C GLY A 24 -12.65 -22.40 -9.44
N TRP A 25 -11.43 -21.91 -9.68
CA TRP A 25 -10.81 -20.73 -9.07
C TRP A 25 -11.74 -19.52 -8.75
N MET A 26 -12.84 -19.33 -9.48
CA MET A 26 -13.87 -18.33 -9.19
C MET A 26 -14.82 -18.67 -8.01
N SER A 27 -15.08 -19.95 -7.70
CA SER A 27 -15.90 -20.36 -6.54
C SER A 27 -15.17 -20.25 -5.20
N ALA A 28 -13.85 -20.01 -5.23
CA ALA A 28 -13.06 -19.75 -4.03
C ALA A 28 -13.32 -18.37 -3.42
N ILE A 29 -13.86 -17.43 -4.21
CA ILE A 29 -14.15 -16.05 -3.80
C ILE A 29 -15.58 -15.97 -3.27
N ARG A 30 -15.72 -15.82 -1.96
CA ARG A 30 -17.01 -15.67 -1.28
C ARG A 30 -17.46 -14.21 -1.21
N THR A 31 -16.53 -13.26 -1.19
CA THR A 31 -16.81 -11.83 -1.12
C THR A 31 -16.25 -11.06 -2.33
N PRO A 32 -16.71 -11.36 -3.57
CA PRO A 32 -16.10 -10.81 -4.79
C PRO A 32 -16.11 -9.29 -4.85
N LYS A 33 -17.13 -8.65 -4.27
CA LYS A 33 -17.21 -7.18 -4.18
C LYS A 33 -16.13 -6.60 -3.27
N THR A 34 -15.84 -7.23 -2.13
CA THR A 34 -14.82 -6.77 -1.18
C THR A 34 -13.42 -6.97 -1.74
N VAL A 35 -13.16 -8.15 -2.32
CA VAL A 35 -11.91 -8.43 -3.05
C VAL A 35 -11.68 -7.40 -4.15
N TYR A 36 -12.68 -7.16 -5.00
CA TYR A 36 -12.60 -6.16 -6.07
C TYR A 36 -12.24 -4.76 -5.54
N ARG A 37 -12.90 -4.30 -4.46
CA ARG A 37 -12.63 -3.00 -3.84
C ARG A 37 -11.17 -2.88 -3.39
N PHE A 38 -10.65 -3.87 -2.67
CA PHE A 38 -9.26 -3.84 -2.22
C PHE A 38 -8.26 -3.90 -3.38
N VAL A 39 -8.54 -4.72 -4.41
CA VAL A 39 -7.71 -4.79 -5.61
C VAL A 39 -7.69 -3.44 -6.32
N VAL A 40 -8.83 -2.76 -6.50
CA VAL A 40 -8.88 -1.42 -7.10
C VAL A 40 -8.04 -0.42 -6.30
N ILE A 41 -8.21 -0.39 -4.97
CA ILE A 41 -7.45 0.49 -4.06
C ILE A 41 -5.95 0.25 -4.23
N GLY A 42 -5.51 -1.01 -4.11
CA GLY A 42 -4.11 -1.39 -4.23
C GLY A 42 -3.53 -1.05 -5.61
N THR A 43 -4.29 -1.32 -6.67
CA THR A 43 -3.88 -1.08 -8.06
C THR A 43 -3.67 0.42 -8.35
N LEU A 44 -4.54 1.29 -7.85
CA LEU A 44 -4.37 2.75 -7.95
C LEU A 44 -3.11 3.22 -7.20
N LEU A 45 -2.86 2.68 -6.01
CA LEU A 45 -1.64 3.00 -5.24
C LEU A 45 -0.39 2.49 -5.94
N SER A 46 -0.41 1.27 -6.49
CA SER A 46 0.72 0.74 -7.24
C SER A 46 1.02 1.54 -8.50
N LEU A 47 -0.02 1.97 -9.23
CA LEU A 47 0.14 2.84 -10.39
C LEU A 47 0.80 4.16 -10.00
N GLY A 48 0.24 4.87 -9.01
CA GLY A 48 0.78 6.15 -8.55
C GLY A 48 2.20 6.04 -7.99
N GLY A 49 2.47 5.01 -7.20
CA GLY A 49 3.80 4.74 -6.67
C GLY A 49 4.81 4.41 -7.77
N GLY A 50 4.36 3.77 -8.86
CA GLY A 50 5.17 3.48 -10.04
C GLY A 50 5.78 4.73 -10.67
N PHE A 51 5.01 5.82 -10.78
CA PHE A 51 5.47 7.08 -11.40
C PHE A 51 6.67 7.71 -10.69
N VAL A 52 6.85 7.48 -9.39
CA VAL A 52 7.80 8.25 -8.58
C VAL A 52 8.74 7.35 -7.79
N LEU A 53 8.25 6.34 -7.06
CA LEU A 53 9.01 5.73 -5.97
C LEU A 53 10.31 5.05 -6.42
N ARG A 54 10.31 4.41 -7.60
CA ARG A 54 11.50 3.79 -8.19
C ARG A 54 12.43 4.79 -8.88
N LEU A 55 11.92 5.98 -9.19
CA LEU A 55 12.61 7.05 -9.91
C LEU A 55 13.00 8.21 -8.99
N ALA A 56 12.76 8.11 -7.69
CA ALA A 56 13.03 9.20 -6.76
C ALA A 56 14.49 9.65 -6.79
N ASN A 57 15.43 8.71 -6.90
CA ASN A 57 16.86 9.04 -7.11
C ASN A 57 17.08 9.90 -8.37
N VAL A 58 16.40 9.57 -9.46
CA VAL A 58 16.47 10.31 -10.73
C VAL A 58 15.94 11.73 -10.53
N PHE A 59 14.81 11.89 -9.84
CA PHE A 59 14.27 13.20 -9.50
C PHE A 59 15.25 14.04 -8.66
N PHE A 60 15.73 13.51 -7.53
CA PHE A 60 16.64 14.24 -6.65
C PHE A 60 17.95 14.61 -7.37
N HIS A 61 18.46 13.73 -8.23
CA HIS A 61 19.70 13.98 -8.95
C HIS A 61 19.54 14.98 -10.09
N TYR A 62 18.55 14.80 -10.97
CA TYR A 62 18.43 15.59 -12.20
C TYR A 62 17.63 16.88 -12.03
N ASP A 63 16.61 16.89 -11.17
CA ASP A 63 15.78 18.08 -10.97
C ASP A 63 16.35 18.97 -9.85
N LEU A 64 16.73 18.35 -8.73
CA LEU A 64 17.25 19.08 -7.56
C LEU A 64 18.77 19.24 -7.54
N HIS A 65 19.49 18.62 -8.48
CA HIS A 65 20.96 18.64 -8.54
C HIS A 65 21.63 18.10 -7.25
N ALA A 66 20.92 17.24 -6.51
CA ALA A 66 21.41 16.67 -5.27
C ALA A 66 22.60 15.74 -5.54
N HIS A 67 23.61 15.84 -4.68
CA HIS A 67 24.77 14.97 -4.68
C HIS A 67 24.39 13.60 -4.12
N GLU A 68 25.11 12.55 -4.51
CA GLU A 68 24.82 11.17 -4.10
C GLU A 68 24.72 11.00 -2.57
N HIS A 69 25.57 11.70 -1.83
CA HIS A 69 25.56 11.66 -0.37
C HIS A 69 24.29 12.29 0.23
N GLU A 70 23.76 13.36 -0.36
CA GLU A 70 22.51 14.01 0.10
C GLU A 70 21.32 13.08 -0.12
N ILE A 71 21.25 12.46 -1.30
CA ILE A 71 20.23 11.46 -1.65
C ILE A 71 20.27 10.29 -0.66
N GLY A 72 21.47 9.77 -0.39
CA GLY A 72 21.69 8.70 0.59
C GLY A 72 21.20 9.10 1.98
N MET A 73 21.49 10.32 2.43
CA MET A 73 21.03 10.84 3.72
C MET A 73 19.51 10.97 3.81
N VAL A 74 18.85 11.48 2.76
CA VAL A 74 17.37 11.56 2.68
C VAL A 74 16.74 10.18 2.81
N PHE A 75 17.28 9.17 2.12
CA PHE A 75 16.72 7.82 2.14
C PHE A 75 17.03 7.07 3.44
N ALA A 76 18.20 7.30 4.03
CA ALA A 76 18.56 6.78 5.34
C ALA A 76 17.64 7.36 6.42
N ALA A 77 17.43 8.68 6.42
CA ALA A 77 16.49 9.34 7.32
C ALA A 77 15.06 8.81 7.10
N GLY A 78 14.62 8.66 5.85
CA GLY A 78 13.31 8.09 5.52
C GLY A 78 13.13 6.68 6.07
N SER A 79 14.15 5.82 5.96
CA SER A 79 14.13 4.46 6.51
C SER A 79 14.12 4.46 8.03
N PHE A 80 14.88 5.35 8.68
CA PHE A 80 14.92 5.49 10.12
C PHE A 80 13.54 5.91 10.69
N PHE A 81 12.94 6.95 10.13
CA PHE A 81 11.61 7.40 10.57
C PHE A 81 10.49 6.46 10.15
N LEU A 82 10.64 5.71 9.05
CA LEU A 82 9.74 4.61 8.71
C LEU A 82 9.73 3.54 9.81
N ALA A 83 10.89 3.13 10.30
CA ALA A 83 10.99 2.16 11.38
C ALA A 83 10.27 2.64 12.65
N ILE A 84 10.48 3.91 13.03
CA ILE A 84 9.75 4.54 14.15
C ILE A 84 8.23 4.53 13.89
N GLY A 85 7.81 4.94 12.69
CA GLY A 85 6.41 4.96 12.29
C GLY A 85 5.76 3.58 12.38
N ALA A 86 6.46 2.53 11.96
CA ALA A 86 5.97 1.15 12.03
C ALA A 86 5.64 0.71 13.47
N PHE A 87 6.49 1.06 14.45
CA PHE A 87 6.23 0.78 15.87
C PHE A 87 5.09 1.61 16.44
N ALA A 88 4.80 2.78 15.86
CA ALA A 88 3.70 3.63 16.29
C ALA A 88 2.33 3.14 15.78
N VAL A 89 2.27 2.32 14.72
CA VAL A 89 1.00 1.90 14.08
C VAL A 89 0.02 1.26 15.07
N PRO A 90 0.40 0.25 15.90
CA PRO A 90 -0.55 -0.39 16.82
C PRO A 90 -1.19 0.62 17.79
N LEU A 91 -0.39 1.54 18.34
CA LEU A 91 -0.86 2.58 19.27
C LEU A 91 -1.85 3.55 18.61
N VAL A 92 -1.64 3.85 17.32
CA VAL A 92 -2.54 4.73 16.55
C VAL A 92 -3.83 3.98 16.21
N VAL A 93 -3.75 2.72 15.81
CA VAL A 93 -4.91 1.87 15.51
C VAL A 93 -5.76 1.64 16.76
N GLU A 94 -5.18 1.38 17.92
CA GLU A 94 -5.92 1.24 19.18
C GLU A 94 -6.74 2.48 19.54
N ARG A 95 -6.29 3.67 19.12
CA ARG A 95 -6.97 4.95 19.42
C ARG A 95 -7.95 5.39 18.35
N LEU A 96 -7.64 5.14 17.08
CA LEU A 96 -8.40 5.68 15.94
C LEU A 96 -9.19 4.61 15.18
N GLY A 97 -8.86 3.32 15.35
CA GLY A 97 -9.29 2.22 14.50
C GLY A 97 -8.49 2.12 13.21
N GLU A 98 -8.56 0.97 12.52
CA GLU A 98 -7.80 0.72 11.30
C GLU A 98 -8.21 1.67 10.17
N VAL A 99 -9.52 1.83 9.92
CA VAL A 99 -10.04 2.63 8.81
C VAL A 99 -9.59 4.09 8.92
N ALA A 100 -9.78 4.71 10.10
CA ALA A 100 -9.37 6.10 10.29
C ALA A 100 -7.85 6.26 10.22
N THR A 101 -7.08 5.31 10.78
CA THR A 101 -5.62 5.30 10.67
C THR A 101 -5.17 5.30 9.22
N ILE A 102 -5.74 4.42 8.38
CA ILE A 102 -5.41 4.34 6.95
C ILE A 102 -5.77 5.64 6.23
N VAL A 103 -6.97 6.17 6.45
CA VAL A 103 -7.47 7.37 5.76
C VAL A 103 -6.64 8.59 6.11
N TRP A 104 -6.44 8.87 7.40
CA TRP A 104 -5.75 10.08 7.86
C TRP A 104 -4.28 10.06 7.48
N THR A 105 -3.59 8.95 7.67
CA THR A 105 -2.16 8.86 7.35
C THR A 105 -1.90 8.98 5.84
N ARG A 106 -2.76 8.38 4.99
CA ARG A 106 -2.64 8.50 3.54
C ARG A 106 -2.97 9.91 3.04
N PHE A 107 -4.05 10.53 3.52
CA PHE A 107 -4.37 11.90 3.12
C PHE A 107 -3.32 12.91 3.63
N ALA A 108 -2.81 12.74 4.85
CA ALA A 108 -1.74 13.59 5.37
C ALA A 108 -0.44 13.49 4.54
N ALA A 109 -0.17 12.35 3.91
CA ALA A 109 0.99 12.18 3.04
C ALA A 109 0.84 12.90 1.68
N VAL A 110 -0.38 13.13 1.18
CA VAL A 110 -0.63 13.71 -0.15
C VAL A 110 -0.04 15.13 -0.31
N PRO A 111 -0.22 16.07 0.64
CA PRO A 111 0.44 17.38 0.58
C PRO A 111 1.96 17.28 0.48
N PHE A 112 2.58 16.32 1.18
CA PHE A 112 4.02 16.12 1.11
C PHE A 112 4.48 15.54 -0.23
N ILE A 113 3.66 14.71 -0.90
CA ILE A 113 3.93 14.26 -2.27
C ILE A 113 3.97 15.47 -3.22
N LEU A 114 2.99 16.37 -3.12
CA LEU A 114 2.97 17.60 -3.93
C LEU A 114 4.13 18.53 -3.57
N LEU A 115 4.45 18.68 -2.28
CA LEU A 115 5.56 19.51 -1.83
C LEU A 115 6.90 19.08 -2.45
N ILE A 116 7.12 17.77 -2.64
CA ILE A 116 8.33 17.27 -3.32
C ILE A 116 8.32 17.70 -4.78
N GLY A 117 7.24 17.42 -5.52
CA GLY A 117 7.17 17.73 -6.95
C GLY A 117 7.19 19.23 -7.29
N TYR A 118 6.85 20.09 -6.33
CA TYR A 118 6.88 21.55 -6.45
C TYR A 118 8.08 22.18 -5.70
N ALA A 119 8.95 21.38 -5.09
CA ALA A 119 10.08 21.91 -4.32
C ALA A 119 10.96 22.89 -5.12
N PRO A 120 11.30 22.65 -6.41
CA PRO A 120 12.09 23.60 -7.20
C PRO A 120 11.49 25.00 -7.32
N GLU A 121 10.16 25.11 -7.23
CA GLU A 121 9.41 26.36 -7.39
C GLU A 121 9.19 27.07 -6.05
N LEU A 122 9.28 26.33 -4.94
CA LEU A 122 8.95 26.79 -3.59
C LEU A 122 10.18 27.10 -2.72
N ALA A 123 11.38 26.70 -3.15
CA ALA A 123 12.61 26.85 -2.38
C ALA A 123 13.77 27.41 -3.23
N SER A 124 14.75 27.99 -2.55
CA SER A 124 16.00 28.41 -3.19
C SER A 124 16.91 27.20 -3.49
N PRO A 125 17.88 27.32 -4.42
CA PRO A 125 18.79 26.23 -4.76
C PRO A 125 19.52 25.61 -3.56
N GLU A 126 19.78 26.40 -2.51
CA GLU A 126 20.46 25.92 -1.29
C GLU A 126 19.53 25.18 -0.31
N THR A 127 18.21 25.35 -0.43
CA THR A 127 17.22 24.78 0.52
C THR A 127 16.34 23.70 -0.11
N VAL A 128 16.32 23.61 -1.45
CA VAL A 128 15.42 22.73 -2.20
C VAL A 128 15.57 21.25 -1.83
N VAL A 129 16.79 20.75 -1.69
CA VAL A 129 17.06 19.35 -1.31
C VAL A 129 16.58 19.06 0.12
N SER A 130 16.76 20.01 1.04
CA SER A 130 16.31 19.86 2.42
C SER A 130 14.78 19.85 2.52
N LEU A 131 14.10 20.74 1.78
CA LEU A 131 12.63 20.80 1.72
C LEU A 131 12.04 19.52 1.14
N ALA A 132 12.51 19.11 -0.04
CA ALA A 132 12.07 17.88 -0.70
C ALA A 132 12.43 16.64 0.11
N GLY A 133 13.60 16.62 0.74
CA GLY A 133 14.05 15.54 1.62
C GLY A 133 13.17 15.36 2.85
N LEU A 134 12.86 16.45 3.56
CA LEU A 134 11.94 16.40 4.70
C LEU A 134 10.54 15.94 4.26
N ALA A 135 10.02 16.47 3.16
CA ALA A 135 8.74 16.04 2.61
C ALA A 135 8.76 14.55 2.21
N TRP A 136 9.86 14.05 1.66
CA TRP A 136 10.07 12.64 1.36
C TRP A 136 10.06 11.78 2.61
N VAL A 137 10.71 12.20 3.70
CA VAL A 137 10.67 11.48 4.99
C VAL A 137 9.23 11.43 5.51
N LEU A 138 8.54 12.58 5.59
CA LEU A 138 7.19 12.68 6.12
C LEU A 138 6.19 11.85 5.30
N ARG A 139 6.21 11.95 3.96
CA ARG A 139 5.34 11.12 3.11
C ARG A 139 5.65 9.64 3.27
N THR A 140 6.93 9.28 3.40
CA THR A 140 7.34 7.88 3.56
C THR A 140 6.78 7.32 4.85
N THR A 141 7.01 8.00 5.97
CA THR A 141 6.56 7.54 7.28
C THR A 141 5.03 7.49 7.34
N LEU A 142 4.35 8.60 7.03
CA LEU A 142 2.88 8.67 7.11
C LEU A 142 2.23 7.62 6.20
N PHE A 143 2.60 7.57 4.91
CA PHE A 143 1.91 6.66 3.99
C PHE A 143 2.14 5.18 4.34
N ASN A 144 3.36 4.81 4.77
CA ASN A 144 3.65 3.41 5.11
C ASN A 144 3.03 2.96 6.43
N MET A 145 2.71 3.87 7.36
CA MET A 145 1.93 3.52 8.56
C MET A 145 0.56 2.94 8.20
N SER A 146 0.00 3.29 7.03
CA SER A 146 -1.25 2.69 6.54
C SER A 146 -1.10 1.22 6.14
N GLY A 147 0.11 0.72 5.89
CA GLY A 147 0.36 -0.64 5.40
C GLY A 147 -0.12 -1.72 6.38
N PRO A 148 0.46 -1.80 7.60
CA PRO A 148 0.06 -2.80 8.59
C PRO A 148 -1.42 -2.68 8.99
N ALA A 149 -1.94 -1.45 9.12
CA ALA A 149 -3.35 -1.22 9.42
C ALA A 149 -4.27 -1.74 8.28
N PHE A 150 -3.90 -1.49 7.02
CA PHE A 150 -4.64 -1.97 5.86
C PHE A 150 -4.57 -3.49 5.72
N GLU A 151 -3.43 -4.11 6.00
CA GLU A 151 -3.29 -5.56 5.98
C GLU A 151 -4.19 -6.21 7.03
N ALA A 152 -4.13 -5.76 8.29
CA ALA A 152 -5.00 -6.24 9.35
C ALA A 152 -6.48 -6.08 8.97
N PHE A 153 -6.90 -4.87 8.58
CA PHE A 153 -8.27 -4.60 8.18
C PHE A 153 -8.71 -5.49 7.02
N SER A 154 -7.95 -5.54 5.92
CA SER A 154 -8.34 -6.30 4.73
C SER A 154 -8.44 -7.81 5.01
N MET A 155 -7.53 -8.38 5.80
CA MET A 155 -7.63 -9.78 6.20
C MET A 155 -8.83 -10.04 7.10
N GLY A 156 -9.18 -9.12 7.99
CA GLY A 156 -10.40 -9.19 8.81
C GLY A 156 -11.68 -9.20 7.98
N GLN A 157 -11.72 -8.47 6.87
CA GLN A 157 -12.90 -8.37 5.99
C GLN A 157 -13.05 -9.51 4.97
N LEU A 158 -12.02 -10.33 4.79
CA LEU A 158 -12.01 -11.40 3.79
C LEU A 158 -12.21 -12.77 4.43
N HIS A 159 -12.97 -13.63 3.75
CA HIS A 159 -13.15 -15.02 4.16
C HIS A 159 -11.80 -15.77 4.13
N PRO A 160 -11.47 -16.63 5.10
CA PRO A 160 -10.16 -17.29 5.17
C PRO A 160 -9.72 -17.98 3.87
N THR A 161 -10.66 -18.63 3.17
CA THR A 161 -10.38 -19.36 1.92
C THR A 161 -10.03 -18.47 0.73
N GLU A 162 -10.38 -17.17 0.76
CA GLU A 162 -10.16 -16.27 -0.39
C GLU A 162 -8.95 -15.33 -0.20
N ARG A 163 -8.36 -15.27 1.01
CA ARG A 163 -7.23 -14.39 1.33
C ARG A 163 -6.01 -14.65 0.43
N ALA A 164 -5.67 -15.92 0.18
CA ALA A 164 -4.58 -16.28 -0.71
C ALA A 164 -4.83 -15.83 -2.16
N THR A 165 -6.06 -16.04 -2.65
CA THR A 165 -6.49 -15.57 -3.98
C THR A 165 -6.42 -14.05 -4.08
N TYR A 166 -6.91 -13.33 -3.07
CA TYR A 166 -6.82 -11.87 -2.99
C TYR A 166 -5.37 -11.38 -3.04
N ILE A 167 -4.46 -11.97 -2.26
CA ILE A 167 -3.04 -11.61 -2.27
C ILE A 167 -2.44 -11.82 -3.66
N GLY A 168 -2.70 -12.98 -4.28
CA GLY A 168 -2.20 -13.30 -5.63
C GLY A 168 -2.68 -12.31 -6.69
N ILE A 169 -3.99 -12.02 -6.72
CA ILE A 169 -4.58 -11.04 -7.65
C ILE A 169 -4.00 -9.65 -7.39
N SER A 170 -3.93 -9.23 -6.13
CA SER A 170 -3.40 -7.91 -5.76
C SER A 170 -1.93 -7.74 -6.17
N HIS A 171 -1.11 -8.77 -6.01
CA HIS A 171 0.28 -8.73 -6.44
C HIS A 171 0.41 -8.67 -7.97
N LEU A 172 -0.41 -9.43 -8.70
CA LEU A 172 -0.43 -9.43 -10.17
C LEU A 172 -0.77 -8.03 -10.71
N PHE A 173 -1.93 -7.48 -10.31
CA PHE A 173 -2.39 -6.17 -10.79
C PHE A 173 -1.51 -5.04 -10.27
N GLY A 174 -1.12 -5.09 -9.00
CA GLY A 174 -0.24 -4.10 -8.38
C GLY A 174 1.12 -4.03 -9.10
N SER A 175 1.76 -5.17 -9.33
CA SER A 175 3.06 -5.20 -10.01
C SER A 175 2.96 -4.73 -11.46
N ALA A 176 1.92 -5.14 -12.18
CA ALA A 176 1.67 -4.69 -13.55
C ALA A 176 1.47 -3.17 -13.61
N MET A 177 0.65 -2.60 -12.72
CA MET A 177 0.43 -1.16 -12.68
C MET A 177 1.64 -0.36 -12.20
N ALA A 178 2.42 -0.89 -11.25
CA ALA A 178 3.68 -0.27 -10.85
C ALA A 178 4.68 -0.24 -12.02
N ALA A 179 4.72 -1.28 -12.86
CA ALA A 179 5.56 -1.29 -14.05
C ALA A 179 5.08 -0.27 -15.10
N VAL A 180 3.77 -0.20 -15.35
CA VAL A 180 3.17 0.82 -16.24
C VAL A 180 3.48 2.24 -15.72
N GLY A 181 3.25 2.49 -14.43
CA GLY A 181 3.56 3.78 -13.81
C GLY A 181 5.04 4.12 -13.87
N GLY A 182 5.92 3.13 -13.65
CA GLY A 182 7.37 3.30 -13.76
C GLY A 182 7.81 3.66 -15.17
N TYR A 183 7.27 3.00 -16.19
CA TYR A 183 7.54 3.34 -17.59
C TYR A 183 7.07 4.76 -17.92
N LEU A 184 5.81 5.10 -17.59
CA LEU A 184 5.25 6.42 -17.87
C LEU A 184 5.99 7.54 -17.11
N GLY A 185 6.31 7.31 -15.83
CA GLY A 185 7.12 8.23 -15.03
C GLY A 185 8.51 8.45 -15.62
N ALA A 186 9.18 7.38 -16.09
CA ALA A 186 10.48 7.48 -16.72
C ALA A 186 10.43 8.26 -18.04
N VAL A 187 9.40 8.04 -18.86
CA VAL A 187 9.19 8.80 -20.10
C VAL A 187 9.02 10.29 -19.79
N LEU A 188 8.17 10.65 -18.83
CA LEU A 188 7.99 12.06 -18.43
C LEU A 188 9.30 12.69 -17.95
N MET A 189 9.99 12.04 -17.01
CA MET A 189 11.26 12.56 -16.46
C MET A 189 12.37 12.65 -17.52
N SER A 190 12.43 11.71 -18.46
CA SER A 190 13.40 11.75 -19.57
C SER A 190 13.19 12.94 -20.51
N ASN A 191 11.96 13.46 -20.57
CA ASN A 191 11.60 14.66 -21.34
C ASN A 191 11.71 15.95 -20.51
N GLY A 192 12.25 15.88 -19.28
CA GLY A 192 12.39 17.01 -18.37
C GLY A 192 11.14 17.35 -17.56
N ASP A 193 10.07 16.55 -17.64
CA ASP A 193 8.87 16.74 -16.81
C ASP A 193 8.98 15.92 -15.51
N PHE A 194 9.52 16.57 -14.49
CA PHE A 194 9.71 15.99 -13.17
C PHE A 194 8.51 16.19 -12.24
N ARG A 195 7.63 17.15 -12.53
CA ARG A 195 6.52 17.55 -11.66
C ARG A 195 5.25 16.71 -11.89
N THR A 196 4.91 16.43 -13.14
CA THR A 196 3.71 15.64 -13.48
C THR A 196 3.66 14.27 -12.81
N PRO A 197 4.77 13.50 -12.72
CA PRO A 197 4.78 12.23 -11.98
C PRO A 197 4.28 12.34 -10.53
N PHE A 198 4.67 13.39 -9.80
CA PHE A 198 4.22 13.62 -8.42
C PHE A 198 2.75 14.04 -8.34
N VAL A 199 2.29 14.86 -9.29
CA VAL A 199 0.86 15.24 -9.38
C VAL A 199 0.00 14.00 -9.63
N VAL A 200 0.40 13.15 -10.57
CA VAL A 200 -0.31 11.90 -10.89
C VAL A 200 -0.32 10.97 -9.67
N MET A 201 0.82 10.79 -9.00
CA MET A 201 0.91 10.00 -7.77
C MET A 201 -0.05 10.54 -6.69
N ALA A 202 -0.01 11.85 -6.42
CA ALA A 202 -0.85 12.51 -5.43
C ALA A 202 -2.34 12.33 -5.72
N VAL A 203 -2.77 12.52 -6.97
CA VAL A 203 -4.17 12.33 -7.40
C VAL A 203 -4.59 10.87 -7.24
N LEU A 204 -3.80 9.91 -7.72
CA LEU A 204 -4.12 8.49 -7.60
C LEU A 204 -4.18 8.03 -6.14
N TYR A 205 -3.29 8.56 -5.29
CA TYR A 205 -3.27 8.27 -3.86
C TYR A 205 -4.49 8.86 -3.16
N ALA A 206 -4.86 10.10 -3.48
CA ALA A 206 -6.05 10.74 -2.95
C ALA A 206 -7.33 10.02 -3.39
N VAL A 207 -7.44 9.66 -4.67
CA VAL A 207 -8.59 8.92 -5.21
C VAL A 207 -8.70 7.53 -4.57
N SER A 208 -7.59 6.80 -4.47
CA SER A 208 -7.57 5.48 -3.82
C SER A 208 -7.99 5.57 -2.35
N THR A 209 -7.49 6.59 -1.63
CA THR A 209 -7.82 6.82 -0.22
C THR A 209 -9.28 7.24 -0.05
N ALA A 210 -9.80 8.11 -0.92
CA ALA A 210 -11.21 8.51 -0.91
C ALA A 210 -12.16 7.34 -1.21
N LEU A 211 -11.79 6.46 -2.15
CA LEU A 211 -12.54 5.24 -2.44
C LEU A 211 -12.54 4.28 -1.25
N PHE A 212 -11.39 4.09 -0.59
CA PHE A 212 -11.31 3.30 0.63
C PHE A 212 -12.21 3.86 1.73
N MET A 213 -12.12 5.17 2.00
CA MET A 213 -13.00 5.85 2.95
C MET A 213 -14.47 5.60 2.61
N ARG A 214 -14.89 5.90 1.38
CA ARG A 214 -16.29 5.76 0.95
C ARG A 214 -16.81 4.32 1.01
N TRP A 215 -15.97 3.31 0.80
CA TRP A 215 -16.40 1.91 0.78
C TRP A 215 -16.38 1.22 2.14
N PHE A 216 -15.60 1.74 3.09
CA PHE A 216 -15.34 1.08 4.38
C PHE A 216 -15.59 1.99 5.59
N GLU A 217 -16.07 3.21 5.39
CA GLU A 217 -16.58 4.05 6.47
C GLU A 217 -17.66 3.31 7.26
N GLY A 218 -17.52 3.27 8.59
CA GLY A 218 -18.41 2.56 9.50
C GLY A 218 -18.28 1.03 9.48
N THR A 219 -17.31 0.46 8.77
CA THR A 219 -17.04 -0.99 8.81
C THR A 219 -16.17 -1.30 10.04
N PRO A 220 -16.61 -2.18 10.97
CA PRO A 220 -15.82 -2.56 12.13
C PRO A 220 -14.50 -3.21 11.69
N GLY A 221 -13.40 -2.75 12.27
CA GLY A 221 -12.09 -3.40 12.14
C GLY A 221 -11.91 -4.51 13.17
N LEU A 222 -10.76 -5.20 13.12
CA LEU A 222 -10.41 -6.22 14.11
C LEU A 222 -10.18 -5.60 15.50
N SER A 223 -9.76 -4.33 15.54
CA SER A 223 -9.58 -3.58 16.78
C SER A 223 -10.90 -3.09 17.41
N ASP A 224 -12.04 -3.24 16.73
CA ASP A 224 -13.34 -2.81 17.23
C ASP A 224 -13.90 -3.82 18.26
N PRO A 225 -14.25 -3.40 19.49
CA PRO A 225 -14.82 -4.28 20.52
C PRO A 225 -16.10 -5.01 20.09
N SER A 226 -16.88 -4.42 19.18
CA SER A 226 -18.11 -5.04 18.65
C SER A 226 -17.84 -6.27 17.79
N SER A 227 -16.68 -6.34 17.13
CA SER A 227 -16.26 -7.49 16.32
C SER A 227 -16.00 -8.75 17.17
N LEU A 228 -15.63 -8.58 18.43
CA LEU A 228 -15.38 -9.68 19.37
C LEU A 228 -16.70 -10.32 19.86
N GLN A 229 -17.80 -9.57 19.89
CA GLN A 229 -19.09 -10.08 20.35
C GLN A 229 -19.76 -11.00 19.34
N GLU A 230 -19.57 -10.79 18.03
CA GLU A 230 -20.10 -11.67 16.99
C GLU A 230 -19.35 -13.00 16.91
N SER A 231 -18.09 -13.07 17.34
CA SER A 231 -17.30 -14.32 17.29
C SER A 231 -17.65 -15.34 18.37
N VAL A 232 -18.50 -14.96 19.34
CA VAL A 232 -18.91 -15.78 20.50
C VAL A 232 -20.34 -16.32 20.34
N LEU A 233 -21.05 -15.94 19.27
CA LEU A 233 -22.41 -16.41 18.94
C LEU A 233 -22.41 -17.31 17.70
#